data_AF-A0A7W6II02-F1
#
_entry.id   AF-A0A7W6II02-F1
#
_cell.length_a   1.000
_cell.length_b   1.000
_cell.length_c   1.000
_cell.angle_alpha   90.00
_cell.angle_beta   90.00
_cell.angle_gamma   90.00
#
_symmetry.space_group_name_H-M   'P 1'
#
loop_
_entity.id
_entity.type
_entity.pdbx_description
1 polymer ?
#
loop_
_entity_poly.entity_id
_entity_poly.type
_entity_poly.pdbx_seq_one_letter_code
_entity_poly.pdbx_strand_id
1 'polypeptide(L)'
;MNTVIEAANSLAVQRILRRYLSPERGNEVRTVEGACITSRRTWSRYGVPADATCWRVIIEHPELGWSVTARAVWRDGRLMEPVATHTTIEKYWADNTQLIDDEDAACLAFNDWAQSVPV
;
A
#
# COMPACT_ATOMS: atom_id res chain seq x y z
N MET A 1 1.49 -6.42 -17.62
CA MET A 1 1.72 -6.80 -16.22
C MET A 1 1.85 -8.30 -15.98
N ASN A 2 2.92 -8.70 -15.26
CA ASN A 2 3.22 -10.09 -14.88
C ASN A 2 2.44 -10.48 -13.61
N THR A 3 1.50 -11.42 -13.73
CA THR A 3 0.60 -11.83 -12.64
C THR A 3 1.30 -12.38 -11.41
N VAL A 4 2.52 -12.93 -11.55
CA VAL A 4 3.32 -13.41 -10.43
C VAL A 4 3.84 -12.25 -9.59
N ILE A 5 4.27 -11.16 -10.24
CA ILE A 5 4.80 -9.97 -9.57
C ILE A 5 3.68 -9.23 -8.85
N GLU A 6 2.49 -9.14 -9.46
CA GLU A 6 1.33 -8.56 -8.78
C GLU A 6 0.94 -9.32 -7.52
N ALA A 7 0.95 -10.65 -7.58
CA ALA A 7 0.68 -11.49 -6.40
C ALA A 7 1.74 -11.28 -5.31
N ALA A 8 3.02 -11.21 -5.69
CA ALA A 8 4.12 -10.93 -4.78
C ALA A 8 3.98 -9.55 -4.12
N ASN A 9 3.73 -8.50 -4.91
CA ASN A 9 3.50 -7.13 -4.44
C ASN A 9 2.31 -7.05 -3.50
N SER A 10 1.25 -7.77 -3.82
CA SER A 10 0.04 -7.79 -2.99
C SER A 10 0.29 -8.45 -1.62
N LEU A 11 1.13 -9.48 -1.54
CA LEU A 11 1.57 -10.06 -0.26
C LEU A 11 2.54 -9.13 0.48
N ALA A 12 3.48 -8.53 -0.25
CA ALA A 12 4.48 -7.65 0.32
C ALA A 12 3.83 -6.40 0.94
N VAL A 13 2.90 -5.75 0.24
CA VAL A 13 2.20 -4.57 0.76
C VAL A 13 1.46 -4.90 2.06
N GLN A 14 0.84 -6.07 2.19
CA GLN A 14 0.17 -6.46 3.44
C GLN A 14 1.16 -6.60 4.60
N ARG A 15 2.33 -7.18 4.36
CA ARG A 15 3.38 -7.30 5.37
C ARG A 15 3.90 -5.93 5.79
N ILE A 16 4.18 -5.06 4.82
CA ILE A 16 4.63 -3.69 5.04
C ILE A 16 3.59 -2.91 5.85
N LEU A 17 2.32 -2.96 5.44
CA LEU A 17 1.25 -2.26 6.14
C LEU A 17 1.03 -2.82 7.55
N ARG A 18 1.07 -4.14 7.74
CA ARG A 18 0.97 -4.73 9.08
C ARG A 18 2.11 -4.27 10.00
N ARG A 19 3.32 -4.17 9.47
CA ARG A 19 4.52 -3.83 10.23
C ARG A 19 4.62 -2.34 10.52
N TYR A 20 4.34 -1.52 9.52
CA TYR A 20 4.67 -0.10 9.53
C TYR A 20 3.46 0.82 9.63
N LEU A 21 2.25 0.35 9.32
CA LEU A 21 1.03 1.14 9.52
C LEU A 21 0.32 0.69 10.80
N SER A 22 0.01 1.64 11.68
CA SER A 22 -0.87 1.43 12.83
C SER A 22 -2.14 2.27 12.65
N PRO A 23 -3.34 1.66 12.69
CA PRO A 23 -4.59 2.40 12.52
C PRO A 23 -4.88 3.38 13.67
N GLU A 24 -4.21 3.24 14.80
CA GLU A 24 -4.39 4.09 15.99
C GLU A 24 -3.61 5.41 15.90
N ARG A 25 -2.53 5.46 15.11
CA ARG A 25 -1.62 6.62 14.99
C ARG A 25 -1.86 7.44 13.72
N GLY A 26 -3.11 7.60 13.31
CA GLY A 26 -3.51 8.11 12.00
C GLY A 26 -2.69 9.28 11.42
N ASN A 27 -2.60 9.31 10.09
CA ASN A 27 -2.01 10.38 9.25
C ASN A 27 -0.51 10.67 9.44
N GLU A 28 0.24 9.79 10.09
CA GLU A 28 1.69 9.92 10.21
C GLU A 28 2.37 9.50 8.89
N VAL A 29 3.27 10.34 8.38
CA VAL A 29 4.18 9.99 7.29
C VAL A 29 5.32 9.17 7.88
N ARG A 30 5.59 7.99 7.30
CA ARG A 30 6.65 7.09 7.76
C ARG A 30 7.63 6.83 6.64
N THR A 31 8.91 6.96 6.91
CA THR A 31 9.96 6.61 5.95
C THR A 31 10.46 5.20 6.21
N VAL A 32 10.48 4.37 5.17
CA VAL A 32 10.94 2.98 5.19
C VAL A 32 11.80 2.75 3.96
N GLU A 33 13.09 2.45 4.14
CA GLU A 33 14.03 2.20 3.04
C GLU A 33 13.91 3.22 1.90
N GLY A 34 13.97 4.52 2.23
CA GLY A 34 13.87 5.62 1.26
C GLY A 34 12.46 5.96 0.75
N ALA A 35 11.47 5.09 0.96
CA ALA A 35 10.08 5.35 0.58
C ALA A 35 9.27 5.99 1.73
N CYS A 36 8.36 6.89 1.38
CA CYS A 36 7.41 7.53 2.28
C CYS A 36 6.06 6.81 2.22
N ILE A 37 5.52 6.43 3.37
CA ILE A 37 4.21 5.85 3.53
C ILE A 37 3.31 6.89 4.18
N THR A 38 2.33 7.37 3.42
CA THR A 38 1.30 8.30 3.88
C THR A 38 -0.04 7.60 3.91
N SER A 39 -0.80 7.75 4.99
CA SER A 39 -2.11 7.11 5.13
C SER A 39 -3.20 8.13 5.44
N ARG A 40 -4.40 7.90 4.88
CA ARG A 40 -5.59 8.69 5.16
C ARG A 40 -6.79 7.79 5.36
N ARG A 41 -7.54 8.04 6.44
CA ARG A 41 -8.80 7.35 6.67
C ARG A 41 -9.82 7.71 5.59
N THR A 42 -10.49 6.70 5.05
CA THR A 42 -11.57 6.83 4.07
C THR A 42 -12.90 6.36 4.65
N TRP A 43 -14.00 6.73 4.01
CA TRP A 43 -15.34 6.32 4.42
C TRP A 43 -15.55 4.81 4.29
N SER A 44 -16.45 4.26 5.11
CA SER A 44 -16.85 2.86 5.05
C SER A 44 -17.35 2.50 3.65
N ARG A 45 -16.90 1.35 3.12
CA ARG A 45 -17.34 0.81 1.83
C ARG A 45 -18.34 -0.32 2.02
N TYR A 46 -19.15 -0.56 0.99
CA TYR A 46 -19.99 -1.75 0.90
C TYR A 46 -19.16 -3.02 1.10
N GLY A 47 -19.66 -3.96 1.91
CA GLY A 47 -18.98 -5.21 2.23
C GLY A 47 -17.93 -5.13 3.35
N VAL A 48 -17.67 -3.95 3.92
CA VAL A 48 -16.78 -3.77 5.07
C VAL A 48 -17.61 -3.75 6.37
N PRO A 49 -17.22 -4.49 7.42
CA PRO A 49 -17.88 -4.44 8.73
C PRO A 49 -17.99 -3.01 9.29
N ALA A 50 -19.08 -2.68 9.97
CA ALA A 50 -19.35 -1.33 10.47
C ALA A 50 -18.35 -0.85 11.52
N ASP A 51 -17.70 -1.77 12.22
CA ASP A 51 -16.66 -1.54 13.23
C ASP A 51 -15.24 -1.51 12.63
N ALA A 52 -15.09 -1.78 11.32
CA ALA A 52 -13.81 -1.69 10.64
C ALA A 52 -13.53 -0.27 10.12
N THR A 53 -12.25 0.02 9.90
CA THR A 53 -11.79 1.30 9.36
C THR A 53 -11.08 1.09 8.03
N CYS A 54 -11.47 1.87 7.03
CA CYS A 54 -10.85 1.88 5.72
C CYS A 54 -9.77 2.97 5.66
N TRP A 55 -8.66 2.63 5.02
CA TRP A 55 -7.52 3.53 4.82
C TRP A 55 -7.09 3.47 3.35
N ARG A 56 -6.81 4.64 2.79
CA ARG A 56 -6.04 4.77 1.57
C ARG A 56 -4.61 5.11 1.95
N VAL A 57 -3.67 4.35 1.42
CA VAL A 57 -2.25 4.45 1.71
C VAL A 57 -1.53 4.75 0.41
N ILE A 58 -0.62 5.72 0.45
CA ILE A 58 0.26 6.08 -0.65
C ILE A 58 1.67 5.74 -0.19
N ILE A 59 2.36 4.91 -0.96
CA ILE A 59 3.77 4.58 -0.79
C ILE A 59 4.49 5.22 -1.96
N GLU A 60 5.42 6.13 -1.70
CA GLU A 60 6.16 6.84 -2.75
C GLU A 60 7.66 6.81 -2.47
N HIS A 61 8.47 6.62 -3.50
CA HIS A 61 9.92 6.68 -3.37
C HIS A 61 10.44 7.89 -4.14
N PRO A 62 10.74 9.01 -3.48
CA PRO A 62 11.08 10.26 -4.16
C PRO A 62 12.36 10.15 -5.00
N GLU A 63 13.36 9.40 -4.54
CA GLU A 63 14.63 9.23 -5.27
C GLU A 63 14.51 8.28 -6.49
N LEU A 64 13.69 7.24 -6.40
CA LEU A 64 13.47 6.26 -7.48
C LEU A 64 12.29 6.64 -8.38
N GLY A 65 11.54 7.68 -8.02
CA GLY A 65 10.48 8.25 -8.84
C GLY A 65 9.31 7.32 -9.10
N TRP A 66 8.81 6.61 -8.09
CA TRP A 66 7.59 5.80 -8.23
C TRP A 66 6.63 6.02 -7.07
N SER A 67 5.35 5.73 -7.29
CA SER A 67 4.35 5.67 -6.23
C SER A 67 3.34 4.54 -6.43
N VAL A 68 2.77 4.08 -5.32
CA VAL A 68 1.79 3.00 -5.25
C VAL A 68 0.69 3.40 -4.28
N THR A 69 -0.55 3.22 -4.69
CA THR A 69 -1.71 3.42 -3.83
C THR A 69 -2.24 2.06 -3.44
N ALA A 70 -2.39 1.84 -2.14
CA ALA A 70 -3.02 0.66 -1.59
C ALA A 70 -4.22 1.03 -0.72
N ARG A 71 -5.21 0.14 -0.72
CA ARG A 71 -6.28 0.13 0.26
C ARG A 71 -5.90 -0.80 1.40
N ALA A 72 -6.24 -0.41 2.62
CA ALA A 72 -6.11 -1.25 3.80
C ALA A 72 -7.39 -1.15 4.64
N VAL A 73 -7.90 -2.28 5.09
CA VAL A 73 -9.02 -2.31 6.04
C VAL A 73 -8.54 -2.91 7.35
N TRP A 74 -8.83 -2.21 8.44
CA TRP A 74 -8.43 -2.61 9.79
C TRP A 74 -9.65 -2.85 10.66
N ARG A 75 -9.64 -3.94 11.42
CA ARG A 75 -10.66 -4.26 12.42
C ARG A 75 -9.96 -4.77 13.67
N ASP A 76 -10.32 -4.24 14.84
CA ASP A 76 -9.71 -4.61 16.13
C ASP A 76 -8.17 -4.55 16.13
N GLY A 77 -7.61 -3.50 15.51
CA GLY A 77 -6.15 -3.31 15.40
C GLY A 77 -5.44 -4.29 14.44
N ARG A 78 -6.20 -5.12 13.70
CA ARG A 78 -5.66 -6.10 12.76
C ARG A 78 -6.02 -5.76 11.33
N LEU A 79 -5.04 -5.92 10.45
CA LEU A 79 -5.24 -5.81 9.01
C LEU A 79 -6.11 -6.96 8.53
N MET A 80 -7.21 -6.65 7.85
CA MET A 80 -8.10 -7.66 7.29
C MET A 80 -7.49 -8.26 6.02
N GLU A 81 -7.38 -9.59 6.03
CA GLU A 81 -7.11 -10.46 4.88
C GLU A 81 -8.47 -11.01 4.37
N PRO A 82 -8.68 -11.33 3.08
CA PRO A 82 -7.67 -11.62 2.05
C PRO A 82 -7.36 -10.44 1.11
N VAL A 83 -6.20 -10.61 0.45
CA VAL A 83 -5.53 -9.74 -0.53
C VAL A 83 -6.47 -8.97 -1.46
N ALA A 84 -7.50 -9.60 -2.04
CA ALA A 84 -8.29 -8.98 -3.10
C ALA A 84 -9.46 -8.11 -2.58
N THR A 85 -9.92 -8.35 -1.35
CA THR A 85 -11.18 -7.78 -0.88
C THR A 85 -10.95 -6.59 0.04
N HIS A 86 -10.03 -6.74 0.99
CA HIS A 86 -9.87 -5.80 2.10
C HIS A 86 -8.56 -5.00 2.01
N THR A 87 -7.47 -5.62 1.58
CA THR A 87 -6.16 -4.96 1.48
C THR A 87 -5.47 -5.24 0.16
N THR A 88 -5.59 -4.31 -0.79
CA THR A 88 -5.12 -4.48 -2.18
C THR A 88 -4.37 -3.26 -2.65
N ILE A 89 -3.43 -3.46 -3.58
CA ILE A 89 -2.91 -2.36 -4.40
C ILE A 89 -4.05 -1.94 -5.34
N GLU A 90 -4.28 -0.63 -5.44
CA GLU A 90 -5.29 -0.04 -6.31
C GLU A 90 -4.68 0.41 -7.64
N LYS A 91 -3.44 0.93 -7.62
CA LYS A 91 -2.76 1.48 -8.80
C LYS A 91 -1.26 1.74 -8.54
N TYR A 92 -0.49 1.83 -9.62
CA TYR A 92 0.93 2.17 -9.66
C TYR A 92 1.18 3.41 -10.52
N TRP A 93 2.25 4.15 -10.25
CA TRP A 93 2.68 5.31 -11.04
C TRP A 93 4.19 5.35 -11.12
N ALA A 94 4.72 5.65 -12.30
CA ALA A 94 6.16 5.81 -12.56
C ALA A 94 6.65 7.22 -12.25
N ASP A 95 5.93 7.93 -11.37
CA ASP A 95 6.36 9.16 -10.74
C ASP A 95 5.76 9.27 -9.33
N ASN A 96 6.28 10.22 -8.55
CA ASN A 96 5.75 10.57 -7.22
C ASN A 96 4.60 11.58 -7.29
N THR A 97 4.29 12.13 -8.47
CA THR A 97 3.19 13.09 -8.65
C THR A 97 1.86 12.42 -8.98
N GLN A 98 1.86 11.11 -9.19
CA GLN A 98 0.71 10.31 -9.60
C GLN A 98 0.13 10.74 -10.96
N LEU A 99 0.98 11.27 -11.85
CA LEU A 99 0.60 11.75 -13.18
C LEU A 99 1.06 10.80 -14.29
N ILE A 100 2.14 10.05 -14.08
CA ILE A 100 2.70 9.16 -15.09
C ILE A 100 2.28 7.72 -14.80
N ASP A 101 1.30 7.27 -15.56
CA ASP A 101 0.66 5.96 -15.42
C ASP A 101 1.40 4.87 -16.24
N ASP A 102 2.69 4.65 -15.93
CA ASP A 102 3.43 3.49 -16.41
C ASP A 102 3.45 2.42 -15.30
N GLU A 103 2.35 1.67 -15.26
CA GLU A 103 2.10 0.69 -14.20
C GLU A 103 3.11 -0.46 -14.21
N ASP A 104 3.59 -0.89 -15.38
CA ASP A 104 4.52 -2.02 -15.48
C ASP A 104 5.90 -1.67 -14.88
N ALA A 105 6.45 -0.49 -15.21
CA ALA A 105 7.72 -0.03 -14.65
C ALA A 105 7.63 0.20 -13.14
N ALA A 106 6.57 0.84 -12.68
CA ALA A 106 6.34 1.11 -11.26
C ALA A 106 6.05 -0.17 -10.46
N CYS A 107 5.37 -1.16 -11.06
CA CYS A 107 5.13 -2.46 -10.44
C CYS A 107 6.42 -3.24 -10.19
N LEU A 108 7.36 -3.20 -11.15
CA LEU A 108 8.70 -3.77 -11.00
C LEU A 108 9.53 -3.03 -9.93
N ALA A 109 9.57 -1.70 -10.01
CA ALA A 109 10.33 -0.89 -9.05
C ALA A 109 9.82 -1.05 -7.61
N PHE A 110 8.49 -1.11 -7.43
CA PHE A 110 7.90 -1.40 -6.13
C PHE A 110 8.24 -2.81 -5.66
N ASN A 111 8.19 -3.82 -6.53
CA ASN A 111 8.57 -5.19 -6.17
C ASN A 111 10.01 -5.26 -5.66
N ASP A 112 10.95 -4.64 -6.36
CA ASP A 112 12.36 -4.67 -6.01
C ASP A 112 12.61 -3.97 -4.67
N TRP A 113 11.97 -2.83 -4.44
CA TRP A 113 11.98 -2.17 -3.13
C TRP A 113 11.33 -3.02 -2.04
N ALA A 114 10.16 -3.61 -2.30
CA ALA A 114 9.43 -4.38 -1.30
C ALA A 114 10.22 -5.63 -0.83
N GLN A 115 11.11 -6.16 -1.67
CA GLN A 115 12.04 -7.24 -1.31
C GLN A 115 13.19 -6.78 -0.40
N SER A 116 13.56 -5.49 -0.41
CA SER A 116 14.58 -4.94 0.49
C SER A 116 14.02 -4.53 1.85
N VAL A 117 12.70 -4.31 1.96
CA VAL A 117 12.07 -3.89 3.22
C VAL A 117 12.10 -5.00 4.26
N PRO A 118 12.65 -4.76 5.47
CA PRO A 118 12.57 -5.72 6.56
C PRO A 118 11.14 -5.77 7.10
N VAL A 119 10.42 -6.88 6.88
CA VAL A 119 9.01 -7.07 7.31
C VAL A 119 8.82 -8.23 8.27
#